data_AF-A0A6D2XW95-F1
#
_entry.id   AF-A0A6D2XW95-F1
#
_cell.length_a   1.000
_cell.length_b   1.000
_cell.length_c   1.000
_cell.angle_alpha   90.00
_cell.angle_beta   90.00
_cell.angle_gamma   90.00
#
_symmetry.space_group_name_H-M   'P 1'
#
loop_
_entity.id
_entity.type
_entity.pdbx_description
1 polymer ?
#
loop_
_entity_poly.entity_id
_entity_poly.type
_entity_poly.pdbx_seq_one_letter_code
_entity_poly.pdbx_strand_id
1 'polypeptide(L)'
;MILRPPRPCGTISALQKGYSQVLCQTLSERNSEITSLKNEGENLKRDNAITSGMVSSLQKDMLAKDEQVQQLKEEVSHLKSQNKDKDHQLEALGSRCSVLKEELKQEDAHRELREAQEKELKFCRTQIQDMEKEMKKLRAELRKSCTEQSVISRTLREKSKLEHFRSQVIKATYGRVKPFRDKPVTDQQLIEKITQVTEDNINFQQKKWTLQKETQLSNSKQEETTENIEKLRTSLDSCQACMKISCCSHDLKKEVDLLQHLQVSPPVSGLQKVVLDVLRHALSWLEEVEQLLRDLGILPSSPNKGYWDFFSHMVA
;
A
#
# COMPACT_ATOMS: atom_id res chain seq x y z
N MET A 1 37.74 45.80 144.12
CA MET A 1 36.86 44.62 143.93
C MET A 1 35.43 45.09 144.16
N ILE A 2 34.42 44.98 143.27
CA ILE A 2 34.25 44.27 141.99
C ILE A 2 33.25 45.08 141.13
N LEU A 3 33.58 45.31 139.86
CA LEU A 3 32.72 45.91 138.83
C LEU A 3 31.64 44.90 138.39
N ARG A 4 30.36 45.30 138.38
CA ARG A 4 29.27 44.53 137.76
C ARG A 4 29.05 45.06 136.33
N PRO A 5 29.07 44.20 135.29
CA PRO A 5 28.94 44.67 133.91
C PRO A 5 27.48 45.04 133.58
N PRO A 6 27.26 45.92 132.58
CA PRO A 6 25.92 46.37 132.19
C PRO A 6 25.12 45.21 131.53
N ARG A 7 23.81 45.14 131.81
CA ARG A 7 22.90 44.16 131.19
C ARG A 7 22.63 44.54 129.73
N PRO A 8 22.80 43.63 128.76
CA PRO A 8 22.59 43.91 127.34
C PRO A 8 21.10 43.74 126.98
N CYS A 9 20.27 44.74 127.26
CA CYS A 9 18.82 44.67 127.00
C CYS A 9 18.41 45.13 125.58
N GLY A 10 19.22 45.94 124.90
CA GLY A 10 18.94 46.44 123.53
C GLY A 10 19.38 45.53 122.38
N THR A 11 20.32 44.61 122.63
CA THR A 11 20.88 43.72 121.58
C THR A 11 19.98 42.53 121.26
N ILE A 12 19.24 42.01 122.26
CA ILE A 12 18.34 40.86 122.09
C ILE A 12 17.12 41.22 121.22
N SER A 13 16.49 42.39 121.45
CA SER A 13 15.33 42.83 120.66
C SER A 13 15.69 43.14 119.20
N ALA A 14 16.87 43.70 118.93
CA ALA A 14 17.36 43.93 117.57
C ALA A 14 17.65 42.61 116.84
N LEU A 15 18.25 41.64 117.54
CA LEU A 15 18.49 40.29 117.01
C LEU A 15 17.18 39.56 116.71
N GLN A 16 16.20 39.64 117.61
CA GLN A 16 14.88 39.04 117.45
C GLN A 16 14.11 39.66 116.26
N LYS A 17 14.20 40.98 116.09
CA LYS A 17 13.61 41.69 114.94
C LYS A 17 14.30 41.30 113.62
N GLY A 18 15.63 41.23 113.60
CA GLY A 18 16.40 40.77 112.43
C GLY A 18 16.09 39.32 112.05
N TYR A 19 16.03 38.42 113.03
CA TYR A 19 15.64 37.03 112.82
C TYR A 19 14.21 36.92 112.27
N SER A 20 13.25 37.65 112.85
CA SER A 20 11.86 37.68 112.36
C SER A 20 11.77 38.20 110.93
N GLN A 21 12.54 39.23 110.56
CA GLN A 21 12.54 39.78 109.21
C GLN A 21 13.12 38.79 108.19
N VAL A 22 14.25 38.15 108.51
CA VAL A 22 14.87 37.13 107.65
C VAL A 22 13.96 35.92 107.48
N LEU A 23 13.31 35.48 108.56
CA LEU A 23 12.33 34.40 108.53
C LEU A 23 11.12 34.74 107.65
N CYS A 24 10.53 35.93 107.80
CA CYS A 24 9.41 36.40 106.97
C CYS A 24 9.81 36.48 105.49
N GLN A 25 10.99 37.01 105.18
CA GLN A 25 11.50 37.08 103.81
C GLN A 25 11.66 35.68 103.20
N THR A 26 12.27 34.76 103.94
CA THR A 26 12.50 33.37 103.49
C THR A 26 11.17 32.65 103.27
N LEU A 27 10.20 32.80 104.17
CA LEU A 27 8.86 32.22 104.02
C LEU A 27 8.13 32.81 102.82
N SER A 28 8.25 34.12 102.58
CA SER A 28 7.65 34.78 101.41
C SER A 28 8.26 34.28 100.10
N GLU A 29 9.58 34.15 100.01
CA GLU A 29 10.28 33.60 98.86
C GLU A 29 9.84 32.16 98.58
N ARG A 30 9.80 31.31 99.61
CA ARG A 30 9.32 29.92 99.48
C ARG A 30 7.85 29.85 99.06
N ASN A 31 6.99 30.72 99.57
CA ASN A 31 5.59 30.78 99.14
C ASN A 31 5.45 31.22 97.67
N SER A 32 6.30 32.14 97.20
CA SER A 32 6.34 32.54 95.79
C SER A 32 6.80 31.40 94.88
N GLU A 33 7.80 30.64 95.32
CA GLU A 33 8.31 29.46 94.61
C GLU A 33 7.26 28.34 94.56
N ILE A 34 6.58 28.05 95.67
CA ILE A 34 5.46 27.09 95.72
C ILE A 34 4.36 27.49 94.74
N THR A 35 4.03 28.78 94.67
CA THR A 35 3.01 29.28 93.73
C THR A 35 3.45 29.12 92.27
N SER A 36 4.72 29.41 91.97
CA SER A 36 5.29 29.23 90.64
C SER A 36 5.30 27.76 90.21
N LEU A 37 5.82 26.87 91.05
CA LEU A 37 5.87 25.43 90.79
C LEU A 37 4.46 24.83 90.64
N LYS A 38 3.49 25.30 91.43
CA LYS A 38 2.08 24.89 91.28
C LYS A 38 1.52 25.29 89.92
N ASN A 39 1.77 26.53 89.47
CA ASN A 39 1.32 27.00 88.16
C ASN A 39 1.99 26.23 87.01
N GLU A 40 3.29 25.96 87.12
CA GLU A 40 4.03 25.15 86.15
C GLU A 40 3.48 23.71 86.09
N GLY A 41 3.18 23.09 87.24
CA GLY A 41 2.55 21.78 87.30
C GLY A 41 1.16 21.73 86.63
N GLU A 42 0.32 22.75 86.86
CA GLU A 42 -0.98 22.86 86.17
C GLU A 42 -0.83 23.09 84.66
N ASN A 43 0.19 23.85 84.23
CA ASN A 43 0.50 24.02 82.81
C ASN A 43 0.95 22.71 82.16
N LEU A 44 1.89 21.99 82.78
CA LEU A 44 2.34 20.67 82.29
C LEU A 44 1.18 19.67 82.20
N LYS A 45 0.24 19.70 83.15
CA LYS A 45 -0.96 18.86 83.11
C LYS A 45 -1.85 19.17 81.91
N ARG A 46 -2.02 20.46 81.58
CA ARG A 46 -2.79 20.90 80.40
C ARG A 46 -2.09 20.50 79.11
N ASP A 47 -0.79 20.72 79.01
CA ASP A 47 0.00 20.39 77.83
C ASP A 47 0.04 18.88 77.58
N ASN A 48 0.13 18.08 78.65
CA ASN A 48 0.03 16.63 78.57
C ASN A 48 -1.35 16.17 78.06
N ALA A 49 -2.43 16.81 78.52
CA ALA A 49 -3.78 16.51 78.03
C ALA A 49 -3.95 16.84 76.53
N ILE A 50 -3.42 17.98 76.08
CA ILE A 50 -3.42 18.38 74.66
C ILE A 50 -2.62 17.37 73.84
N THR A 51 -1.41 17.05 74.28
CA THR A 51 -0.51 16.09 73.60
C THR A 51 -1.17 14.71 73.47
N SER A 52 -1.79 14.21 74.54
CA SER A 52 -2.53 12.94 74.54
C SER A 52 -3.70 12.95 73.54
N GLY A 53 -4.43 14.06 73.46
CA GLY A 53 -5.48 14.28 72.46
C GLY A 53 -4.95 14.23 71.02
N MET A 54 -3.82 14.89 70.74
CA MET A 54 -3.18 14.86 69.42
C MET A 54 -2.70 13.45 69.05
N VAL A 55 -2.08 12.74 69.99
CA VAL A 55 -1.66 11.34 69.79
C VAL A 55 -2.86 10.45 69.45
N SER A 56 -3.98 10.62 70.17
CA SER A 56 -5.20 9.85 69.90
C SER A 56 -5.79 10.15 68.52
N SER A 57 -5.73 11.42 68.06
CA SER A 57 -6.16 11.79 66.71
C SER A 57 -5.26 11.18 65.63
N LEU A 58 -3.94 11.29 65.79
CA LEU A 58 -2.96 10.71 64.87
C LEU A 58 -3.09 9.19 64.78
N GLN A 59 -3.38 8.51 65.90
CA GLN A 59 -3.65 7.08 65.92
C GLN A 59 -4.87 6.70 65.08
N LYS A 60 -5.97 7.48 65.17
CA LYS A 60 -7.17 7.25 64.35
C LYS A 60 -6.89 7.47 62.86
N ASP A 61 -6.18 8.55 62.53
CA ASP A 61 -5.83 8.87 61.14
C ASP A 61 -4.90 7.80 60.54
N MET A 62 -3.95 7.30 61.33
CA MET A 62 -3.06 6.20 60.93
C MET A 62 -3.85 4.93 60.60
N LEU A 63 -4.81 4.54 61.45
CA LEU A 63 -5.67 3.38 61.19
C LEU A 63 -6.52 3.55 59.92
N ALA A 64 -7.08 4.74 59.70
CA ALA A 64 -7.85 5.04 58.48
C ALA A 64 -6.97 5.00 57.22
N LYS A 65 -5.71 5.45 57.32
CA LYS A 65 -4.74 5.35 56.22
C LYS A 65 -4.29 3.93 55.97
N ASP A 66 -4.11 3.12 57.00
CA ASP A 66 -3.79 1.69 56.86
C ASP A 66 -4.92 0.94 56.13
N GLU A 67 -6.18 1.24 56.44
CA GLU A 67 -7.33 0.67 55.75
C GLU A 67 -7.38 1.07 54.26
N GLN A 68 -7.13 2.35 53.95
CA GLN A 68 -7.02 2.82 52.55
C GLN A 68 -5.89 2.10 51.79
N VAL A 69 -4.74 1.87 52.44
CA VAL A 69 -3.62 1.15 51.84
C VAL A 69 -3.99 -0.32 51.53
N GLN A 70 -4.74 -0.99 52.41
CA GLN A 70 -5.19 -2.36 52.13
C GLN A 70 -6.19 -2.40 50.96
N GLN A 71 -7.15 -1.48 50.91
CA GLN A 71 -8.11 -1.40 49.81
C GLN A 71 -7.41 -1.17 48.46
N LEU A 72 -6.47 -0.21 48.40
CA LEU A 72 -5.69 0.04 47.19
C LEU A 72 -4.85 -1.18 46.77
N LYS A 73 -4.31 -1.93 47.74
CA LYS A 73 -3.54 -3.14 47.45
C LYS A 73 -4.42 -4.23 46.82
N GLU A 74 -5.64 -4.39 47.28
CA GLU A 74 -6.62 -5.32 46.69
C GLU A 74 -7.02 -4.88 45.28
N GLU A 75 -7.32 -3.60 45.07
CA GLU A 75 -7.66 -3.05 43.75
C GLU A 75 -6.51 -3.22 42.75
N VAL A 76 -5.26 -2.95 43.14
CA VAL A 76 -4.07 -3.19 42.32
C VAL A 76 -3.95 -4.67 41.95
N SER A 77 -4.22 -5.59 42.88
CA SER A 77 -4.18 -7.03 42.61
C SER A 77 -5.25 -7.45 41.59
N HIS A 78 -6.45 -6.89 41.69
CA HIS A 78 -7.56 -7.14 40.79
C HIS A 78 -7.29 -6.61 39.38
N LEU A 79 -6.83 -5.36 39.27
CA LEU A 79 -6.45 -4.76 37.99
C LEU A 79 -5.30 -5.54 37.32
N LYS A 80 -4.35 -6.05 38.12
CA LYS A 80 -3.25 -6.88 37.61
C LYS A 80 -3.74 -8.20 37.02
N SER A 81 -4.73 -8.86 37.64
CA SER A 81 -5.35 -10.06 37.04
C SER A 81 -6.12 -9.72 35.76
N GLN A 82 -6.88 -8.63 35.76
CA GLN A 82 -7.67 -8.22 34.60
C GLN A 82 -6.79 -7.84 33.40
N ASN A 83 -5.63 -7.19 33.64
CA ASN A 83 -4.68 -6.90 32.57
C ASN A 83 -4.10 -8.19 31.97
N LYS A 84 -3.76 -9.18 32.80
CA LYS A 84 -3.33 -10.48 32.27
C LYS A 84 -4.39 -11.11 31.38
N ASP A 85 -5.66 -11.09 31.77
CA ASP A 85 -6.72 -11.68 30.94
C ASP A 85 -6.88 -10.95 29.60
N LYS A 86 -6.76 -9.61 29.59
CA LYS A 86 -6.76 -8.82 28.35
C LYS A 86 -5.55 -9.11 27.47
N ASP A 87 -4.36 -9.32 28.06
CA ASP A 87 -3.16 -9.70 27.31
C ASP A 87 -3.37 -11.04 26.59
N HIS A 88 -3.92 -12.05 27.26
CA HIS A 88 -4.25 -13.34 26.61
C HIS A 88 -5.28 -13.17 25.48
N GLN A 89 -6.27 -12.29 25.64
CA GLN A 89 -7.24 -11.99 24.58
C GLN A 89 -6.57 -11.30 23.38
N LEU A 90 -5.65 -10.37 23.62
CA LEU A 90 -4.88 -9.71 22.57
C LEU A 90 -4.00 -10.71 21.80
N GLU A 91 -3.35 -11.65 22.48
CA GLU A 91 -2.58 -12.72 21.84
C GLU A 91 -3.45 -13.62 20.96
N ALA A 92 -4.64 -14.00 21.44
CA ALA A 92 -5.60 -14.79 20.68
C ALA A 92 -6.09 -14.04 19.43
N LEU A 93 -6.40 -12.74 19.57
CA LEU A 93 -6.77 -11.89 18.43
C LEU A 93 -5.60 -11.72 17.45
N GLY A 94 -4.36 -11.54 17.93
CA GLY A 94 -3.17 -11.45 17.09
C GLY A 94 -2.95 -12.72 16.26
N SER A 95 -3.21 -13.90 16.86
CA SER A 95 -3.16 -15.18 16.17
C SER A 95 -4.23 -15.28 15.08
N ARG A 96 -5.47 -14.86 15.37
CA ARG A 96 -6.56 -14.84 14.38
C ARG A 96 -6.30 -13.86 13.23
N CYS A 97 -5.77 -12.68 13.51
CA CYS A 97 -5.37 -11.72 12.49
C CYS A 97 -4.27 -12.28 11.57
N SER A 98 -3.33 -13.04 12.12
CA SER A 98 -2.28 -13.69 11.33
C SER A 98 -2.86 -14.74 10.37
N VAL A 99 -3.83 -15.53 10.83
CA VAL A 99 -4.54 -16.51 9.99
C VAL A 99 -5.30 -15.81 8.86
N LEU A 100 -6.12 -14.81 9.18
CA LEU A 100 -6.90 -14.07 8.18
C LEU A 100 -6.00 -13.37 7.13
N LYS A 101 -4.84 -12.88 7.55
CA LYS A 101 -3.86 -12.28 6.64
C LYS A 101 -3.33 -13.29 5.62
N GLU A 102 -3.13 -14.54 6.03
CA GLU A 102 -2.66 -15.59 5.13
C GLU A 102 -3.78 -16.09 4.22
N GLU A 103 -5.01 -16.26 4.75
CA GLU A 103 -6.19 -16.59 3.96
C GLU A 103 -6.45 -15.54 2.86
N LEU A 104 -6.26 -14.25 3.15
CA LEU A 104 -6.42 -13.18 2.17
C LEU A 104 -5.41 -13.31 1.01
N LYS A 105 -4.13 -13.56 1.32
CA LYS A 105 -3.11 -13.79 0.28
C LYS A 105 -3.44 -15.02 -0.57
N GLN A 106 -3.93 -16.08 0.06
CA GLN A 106 -4.33 -17.29 -0.65
C GLN A 106 -5.53 -17.04 -1.57
N GLU A 107 -6.52 -16.27 -1.13
CA GLU A 107 -7.67 -15.89 -1.95
C GLU A 107 -7.25 -14.99 -3.12
N ASP A 108 -6.30 -14.08 -2.93
CA ASP A 108 -5.75 -13.25 -4.01
C ASP A 108 -5.03 -14.11 -5.07
N ALA A 109 -4.18 -15.05 -4.65
CA ALA A 109 -3.55 -16.00 -5.57
C ALA A 109 -4.59 -16.85 -6.32
N HIS A 110 -5.66 -17.27 -5.64
CA HIS A 110 -6.74 -18.03 -6.25
C HIS A 110 -7.60 -17.17 -7.22
N ARG A 111 -7.78 -15.88 -6.93
CA ARG A 111 -8.43 -14.90 -7.81
C ARG A 111 -7.65 -14.72 -9.11
N GLU A 112 -6.34 -14.52 -9.02
CA GLU A 112 -5.46 -14.38 -10.19
C GLU A 112 -5.49 -15.63 -11.08
N LEU A 113 -5.46 -16.83 -10.49
CA LEU A 113 -5.59 -18.08 -11.23
C LEU A 113 -6.93 -18.17 -11.99
N ARG A 114 -8.05 -17.81 -11.33
CA ARG A 114 -9.37 -17.79 -11.98
C ARG A 114 -9.42 -16.78 -13.13
N GLU A 115 -8.86 -15.59 -12.95
CA GLU A 115 -8.81 -14.58 -14.01
C GLU A 115 -7.98 -15.04 -15.21
N ALA A 116 -6.84 -15.71 -14.98
CA ALA A 116 -6.04 -16.30 -16.04
C ALA A 116 -6.82 -17.38 -16.81
N GLN A 117 -7.52 -18.27 -16.10
CA GLN A 117 -8.39 -19.28 -16.72
C GLN A 117 -9.54 -18.65 -17.52
N GLU A 118 -10.14 -17.57 -17.04
CA GLU A 118 -11.21 -16.88 -17.76
C GLU A 118 -10.69 -16.22 -19.04
N LYS A 119 -9.49 -15.62 -19.02
CA LYS A 119 -8.84 -15.06 -20.21
C LYS A 119 -8.58 -16.14 -21.26
N GLU A 120 -8.07 -17.30 -20.84
CA GLU A 120 -7.82 -18.44 -21.74
C GLU A 120 -9.13 -18.98 -22.34
N LEU A 121 -10.19 -19.10 -21.53
CA LEU A 121 -11.51 -19.52 -22.03
C LEU A 121 -12.10 -18.52 -23.03
N LYS A 122 -11.93 -17.21 -22.79
CA LYS A 122 -12.35 -16.16 -23.74
C LYS A 122 -11.57 -16.24 -25.05
N PHE A 123 -10.28 -16.49 -24.99
CA PHE A 123 -9.44 -16.69 -26.18
C PHE A 123 -9.88 -17.92 -26.98
N CYS A 124 -9.99 -19.08 -26.34
CA CYS A 124 -10.48 -20.32 -26.95
C CYS A 124 -11.86 -20.14 -27.58
N ARG A 125 -12.80 -19.49 -26.87
CA ARG A 125 -14.15 -19.20 -27.39
C ARG A 125 -14.11 -18.37 -28.67
N THR A 126 -13.27 -17.34 -28.72
CA THR A 126 -13.13 -16.47 -29.90
C THR A 126 -12.55 -17.25 -31.08
N GLN A 127 -11.50 -18.05 -30.84
CA GLN A 127 -10.90 -18.89 -31.86
C GLN A 127 -11.90 -19.89 -32.45
N ILE A 128 -12.73 -20.54 -31.62
CA ILE A 128 -13.78 -21.46 -32.07
C ILE A 128 -14.78 -20.71 -32.97
N GLN A 129 -15.23 -19.52 -32.57
CA GLN A 129 -16.18 -18.73 -33.38
C GLN A 129 -15.61 -18.35 -34.75
N ASP A 130 -14.33 -18.01 -34.83
CA ASP A 130 -13.70 -17.66 -36.10
C ASP A 130 -13.50 -18.89 -36.98
N MET A 131 -13.10 -20.03 -36.42
CA MET A 131 -13.05 -21.31 -37.13
C MET A 131 -14.43 -21.72 -37.66
N GLU A 132 -15.51 -21.51 -36.89
CA GLU A 132 -16.88 -21.78 -37.34
C GLU A 132 -17.29 -20.90 -38.53
N LYS A 133 -16.91 -19.63 -38.54
CA LYS A 133 -17.17 -18.71 -39.67
C LYS A 133 -16.44 -19.17 -40.92
N GLU A 134 -15.16 -19.51 -40.82
CA GLU A 134 -14.37 -20.02 -41.95
C GLU A 134 -14.92 -21.35 -42.46
N MET A 135 -15.32 -22.28 -41.58
CA MET A 135 -15.99 -23.51 -42.00
C MET A 135 -17.29 -23.26 -42.76
N LYS A 136 -18.10 -22.27 -42.34
CA LYS A 136 -19.33 -21.89 -43.06
C LYS A 136 -19.02 -21.35 -44.45
N LYS A 137 -18.00 -20.50 -44.57
CA LYS A 137 -17.54 -19.94 -45.85
C LYS A 137 -17.04 -21.03 -46.79
N LEU A 138 -16.12 -21.89 -46.34
CA LEU A 138 -15.58 -23.00 -47.12
C LEU A 138 -16.68 -23.96 -47.60
N ARG A 139 -17.69 -24.26 -46.75
CA ARG A 139 -18.86 -25.05 -47.15
C ARG A 139 -19.69 -24.37 -48.24
N ALA A 140 -19.83 -23.05 -48.21
CA ALA A 140 -20.57 -22.32 -49.24
C ALA A 140 -19.81 -22.33 -50.58
N GLU A 141 -18.50 -22.11 -50.54
CA GLU A 141 -17.62 -22.20 -51.73
C GLU A 141 -17.63 -23.60 -52.34
N LEU A 142 -17.55 -24.66 -51.52
CA LEU A 142 -17.63 -26.04 -51.99
C LEU A 142 -18.97 -26.33 -52.70
N ARG A 143 -20.10 -25.86 -52.14
CA ARG A 143 -21.41 -26.02 -52.79
C ARG A 143 -21.46 -25.31 -54.14
N LYS A 144 -20.93 -24.08 -54.23
CA LYS A 144 -20.87 -23.30 -55.47
C LYS A 144 -20.01 -24.00 -56.52
N SER A 145 -18.83 -24.50 -56.15
CA SER A 145 -17.98 -25.24 -57.08
C SER A 145 -18.64 -26.53 -57.57
N CYS A 146 -19.35 -27.26 -56.69
CA CYS A 146 -20.08 -28.46 -57.08
C CYS A 146 -21.19 -28.16 -58.10
N THR A 147 -21.95 -27.07 -57.93
CA THR A 147 -22.99 -26.68 -58.90
C THR A 147 -22.37 -26.25 -60.22
N GLU A 148 -21.29 -25.47 -60.20
CA GLU A 148 -20.53 -25.09 -61.40
C GLU A 148 -19.99 -26.32 -62.15
N GLN A 149 -19.40 -27.28 -61.43
CA GLN A 149 -18.89 -28.53 -62.02
C GLN A 149 -20.01 -29.37 -62.65
N SER A 150 -21.20 -29.41 -62.04
CA SER A 150 -22.38 -30.08 -62.59
C SER A 150 -22.86 -29.42 -63.90
N VAL A 151 -22.88 -28.08 -63.94
CA VAL A 151 -23.21 -27.32 -65.15
C VAL A 151 -22.18 -27.59 -66.25
N ILE A 152 -20.89 -27.48 -65.95
CA ILE A 152 -19.80 -27.75 -66.91
C ILE A 152 -19.92 -29.17 -67.47
N SER A 153 -20.17 -30.16 -66.61
CA SER A 153 -20.33 -31.56 -67.01
C SER A 153 -21.55 -31.77 -67.94
N ARG A 154 -22.63 -31.02 -67.73
CA ARG A 154 -23.81 -31.04 -68.61
C ARG A 154 -23.49 -30.40 -69.97
N THR A 155 -22.90 -29.21 -69.96
CA THR A 155 -22.50 -28.48 -71.17
C THR A 155 -21.51 -29.27 -72.01
N LEU A 156 -20.54 -29.96 -71.39
CA LEU A 156 -19.60 -30.84 -72.10
C LEU A 156 -20.33 -31.99 -72.81
N ARG A 157 -21.29 -32.64 -72.15
CA ARG A 157 -22.10 -33.70 -72.78
C ARG A 157 -22.91 -33.18 -73.97
N GLU A 158 -23.52 -32.02 -73.84
CA GLU A 158 -24.27 -31.38 -74.93
C GLU A 158 -23.34 -31.00 -76.08
N LYS A 159 -22.15 -30.45 -75.80
CA LYS A 159 -21.13 -30.17 -76.81
C LYS A 159 -20.71 -31.44 -77.54
N SER A 160 -20.44 -32.54 -76.84
CA SER A 160 -20.07 -33.81 -77.49
C SER A 160 -21.18 -34.33 -78.41
N LYS A 161 -22.45 -34.19 -78.02
CA LYS A 161 -23.60 -34.51 -78.89
C LYS A 161 -23.63 -33.61 -80.13
N LEU A 162 -23.40 -32.31 -79.95
CA LEU A 162 -23.39 -31.34 -81.05
C LEU A 162 -22.22 -31.59 -82.02
N GLU A 163 -21.03 -31.92 -81.52
CA GLU A 163 -19.88 -32.28 -82.38
C GLU A 163 -20.12 -33.58 -83.14
N HIS A 164 -20.77 -34.57 -82.50
CA HIS A 164 -21.17 -35.79 -83.18
C HIS A 164 -22.20 -35.51 -84.28
N PHE A 165 -23.21 -34.67 -83.99
CA PHE A 165 -24.19 -34.23 -84.98
C PHE A 165 -23.53 -33.45 -86.13
N ARG A 166 -22.66 -32.48 -85.82
CA ARG A 166 -21.85 -31.75 -86.82
C ARG A 166 -21.08 -32.72 -87.72
N SER A 167 -20.43 -33.73 -87.13
CA SER A 167 -19.69 -34.74 -87.88
C SER A 167 -20.59 -35.55 -88.82
N GLN A 168 -21.80 -35.91 -88.37
CA GLN A 168 -22.80 -36.59 -89.21
C GLN A 168 -23.31 -35.69 -90.34
N VAL A 169 -23.65 -34.43 -90.05
CA VAL A 169 -24.09 -33.46 -91.06
C VAL A 169 -23.00 -33.26 -92.11
N ILE A 170 -21.76 -32.99 -91.71
CA ILE A 170 -20.62 -32.84 -92.63
C ILE A 170 -20.47 -34.08 -93.51
N LYS A 171 -20.55 -35.29 -92.93
CA LYS A 171 -20.45 -36.55 -93.67
C LYS A 171 -21.60 -36.73 -94.68
N ALA A 172 -22.81 -36.30 -94.32
CA ALA A 172 -23.99 -36.38 -95.17
C ALA A 172 -23.99 -35.32 -96.29
N THR A 173 -23.50 -34.10 -96.02
CA THR A 173 -23.51 -33.00 -97.00
C THR A 173 -22.31 -33.01 -97.95
N TYR A 174 -21.15 -33.52 -97.54
CA TYR A 174 -19.91 -33.43 -98.34
C TYR A 174 -19.35 -34.78 -98.82
N GLY A 175 -19.94 -35.92 -98.46
CA GLY A 175 -19.35 -37.24 -98.77
C GLY A 175 -17.94 -37.38 -98.17
N ARG A 176 -17.21 -38.47 -98.48
CA ARG A 176 -15.90 -38.77 -97.89
C ARG A 176 -14.77 -37.87 -98.44
N VAL A 177 -14.88 -36.55 -98.30
CA VAL A 177 -13.81 -35.59 -98.57
C VAL A 177 -13.74 -34.55 -97.45
N LYS A 178 -12.52 -34.33 -96.96
CA LYS A 178 -12.12 -33.40 -95.90
C LYS A 178 -12.74 -32.00 -96.05
N PRO A 179 -13.34 -31.40 -95.01
CA PRO A 179 -13.54 -29.96 -94.94
C PRO A 179 -12.32 -29.28 -94.30
N PHE A 180 -11.83 -28.23 -94.96
CA PHE A 180 -10.77 -27.35 -94.48
C PHE A 180 -11.32 -26.23 -93.58
N ARG A 181 -10.50 -25.84 -92.59
CA ARG A 181 -10.39 -24.56 -91.85
C ARG A 181 -11.61 -24.03 -91.09
N ASP A 182 -11.81 -24.52 -89.86
CA ASP A 182 -11.71 -23.58 -88.74
C ASP A 182 -10.22 -23.35 -88.52
N LYS A 183 -9.73 -22.11 -88.38
CA LYS A 183 -8.31 -21.85 -88.11
C LYS A 183 -7.98 -22.66 -86.84
N PRO A 184 -7.25 -23.79 -86.94
CA PRO A 184 -6.97 -24.58 -85.75
C PRO A 184 -6.16 -23.65 -84.85
N VAL A 185 -6.53 -23.56 -83.58
CA VAL A 185 -5.65 -22.94 -82.58
C VAL A 185 -4.32 -23.64 -82.77
N THR A 186 -3.35 -22.91 -83.31
CA THR A 186 -2.06 -23.48 -83.61
C THR A 186 -1.42 -23.82 -82.27
N ASP A 187 -0.67 -24.91 -82.21
CA ASP A 187 0.05 -25.29 -80.99
C ASP A 187 0.88 -24.11 -80.45
N GLN A 188 1.37 -23.25 -81.36
CA GLN A 188 2.01 -21.97 -81.05
C GLN A 188 1.15 -21.03 -80.17
N GLN A 189 -0.13 -20.83 -80.51
CA GLN A 189 -1.04 -19.97 -79.73
C GLN A 189 -1.41 -20.58 -78.38
N LEU A 190 -1.47 -21.91 -78.31
CA LEU A 190 -1.71 -22.62 -77.07
C LEU A 190 -0.50 -22.50 -76.13
N ILE A 191 0.70 -22.72 -76.67
CA ILE A 191 1.97 -22.57 -75.97
C ILE A 191 2.11 -21.12 -75.46
N GLU A 192 1.83 -20.12 -76.29
CA GLU A 192 1.92 -18.71 -75.90
C GLU A 192 0.98 -18.37 -74.73
N LYS A 193 -0.25 -18.88 -74.73
CA LYS A 193 -1.18 -18.71 -73.60
C LYS A 193 -0.73 -19.45 -72.34
N ILE A 194 -0.20 -20.65 -72.47
CA ILE A 194 0.32 -21.43 -71.33
C ILE A 194 1.53 -20.70 -70.72
N THR A 195 2.44 -20.20 -71.56
CA THR A 195 3.59 -19.39 -71.13
C THR A 195 3.12 -18.14 -70.41
N GLN A 196 2.17 -17.39 -70.97
CA GLN A 196 1.64 -16.18 -70.33
C GLN A 196 1.01 -16.48 -68.96
N VAL A 197 0.17 -17.51 -68.84
CA VAL A 197 -0.46 -17.89 -67.56
C VAL A 197 0.59 -18.35 -66.55
N THR A 198 1.65 -19.02 -67.01
CA THR A 198 2.75 -19.46 -66.15
C THR A 198 3.54 -18.27 -65.61
N GLU A 199 3.87 -17.31 -66.48
CA GLU A 199 4.55 -16.07 -66.13
C GLU A 199 3.72 -15.21 -65.16
N ASP A 200 2.41 -15.07 -65.43
CA ASP A 200 1.48 -14.35 -64.56
C ASP A 200 1.36 -15.02 -63.17
N ASN A 201 1.33 -16.35 -63.13
CA ASN A 201 1.29 -17.10 -61.87
C ASN A 201 2.61 -16.91 -61.08
N ILE A 202 3.77 -16.96 -61.73
CA ILE A 202 5.07 -16.70 -61.09
C ILE A 202 5.09 -15.27 -60.51
N ASN A 203 4.68 -14.27 -61.30
CA ASN A 203 4.59 -12.88 -60.84
C ASN A 203 3.62 -12.72 -59.67
N PHE A 204 2.46 -13.39 -59.71
CA PHE A 204 1.49 -13.36 -58.63
C PHE A 204 2.04 -13.99 -57.34
N GLN A 205 2.71 -15.15 -57.42
CA GLN A 205 3.33 -15.79 -56.25
C GLN A 205 4.46 -14.92 -55.67
N GLN A 206 5.27 -14.29 -56.52
CA GLN A 206 6.32 -13.37 -56.08
C GLN A 206 5.73 -12.15 -55.37
N LYS A 207 4.67 -11.55 -55.92
CA LYS A 207 3.97 -10.42 -55.28
C LYS A 207 3.34 -10.81 -53.95
N LYS A 208 2.74 -12.01 -53.86
CA LYS A 208 2.21 -12.57 -52.62
C LYS A 208 3.29 -12.76 -51.56
N TRP A 209 4.45 -13.31 -51.95
CA TRP A 209 5.60 -13.50 -51.06
C TRP A 209 6.12 -12.16 -50.51
N THR A 210 6.30 -11.16 -51.36
CA THR A 210 6.77 -9.83 -50.96
C THR A 210 5.81 -9.17 -49.95
N LEU A 211 4.50 -9.19 -50.24
CA LEU A 211 3.49 -8.63 -49.34
C LEU A 211 3.47 -9.36 -47.99
N GLN A 212 3.58 -10.70 -48.00
CA GLN A 212 3.63 -11.47 -46.76
C GLN A 212 4.85 -11.12 -45.90
N LYS A 213 6.02 -10.90 -46.52
CA LYS A 213 7.24 -10.49 -45.82
C LYS A 213 7.12 -9.08 -45.24
N GLU A 214 6.51 -8.16 -45.98
CA GLU A 214 6.26 -6.78 -45.52
C GLU A 214 5.28 -6.74 -44.33
N THR A 215 4.20 -7.54 -44.37
CA THR A 215 3.28 -7.70 -43.25
C THR A 215 3.96 -8.24 -42.00
N GLN A 216 4.81 -9.28 -42.14
CA GLN A 216 5.55 -9.83 -41.00
C GLN A 216 6.53 -8.81 -40.39
N LEU A 217 7.21 -8.03 -41.24
CA LEU A 217 8.10 -6.97 -40.77
C LEU A 217 7.32 -5.85 -40.06
N SER A 218 6.15 -5.48 -40.59
CA SER A 218 5.27 -4.49 -39.97
C SER A 218 4.73 -4.97 -38.61
N ASN A 219 4.34 -6.24 -38.51
CA ASN A 219 3.88 -6.83 -37.25
C ASN A 219 5.00 -6.83 -36.20
N SER A 220 6.22 -7.23 -36.59
CA SER A 220 7.38 -7.20 -35.69
C SER A 220 7.71 -5.80 -35.19
N LYS A 221 7.67 -4.78 -36.07
CA LYS A 221 7.89 -3.37 -35.66
C LYS A 221 6.78 -2.86 -34.74
N GLN A 222 5.54 -3.27 -34.99
CA GLN A 222 4.41 -2.89 -34.16
C GLN A 222 4.54 -3.51 -32.76
N GLU A 223 4.90 -4.79 -32.67
CA GLU A 223 5.14 -5.51 -31.43
C GLU A 223 6.26 -4.87 -30.61
N GLU A 224 7.39 -4.55 -31.24
CA GLU A 224 8.50 -3.81 -30.60
C GLU A 224 8.04 -2.45 -30.05
N THR A 225 7.21 -1.72 -30.80
CA THR A 225 6.68 -0.42 -30.35
C THR A 225 5.75 -0.60 -29.14
N THR A 226 4.91 -1.63 -29.14
CA THR A 226 4.03 -1.93 -28.00
C THR A 226 4.82 -2.32 -26.76
N GLU A 227 5.88 -3.12 -26.89
CA GLU A 227 6.74 -3.50 -25.77
C GLU A 227 7.44 -2.28 -25.15
N ASN A 228 7.96 -1.38 -25.99
CA ASN A 228 8.57 -0.14 -25.53
C ASN A 228 7.59 0.79 -24.79
N ILE A 229 6.32 0.86 -25.24
CA ILE A 229 5.28 1.62 -24.55
C ILE A 229 4.99 1.02 -23.17
N GLU A 230 4.90 -0.30 -23.04
CA GLU A 230 4.67 -0.94 -21.75
C GLU A 230 5.86 -0.77 -20.78
N LYS A 231 7.11 -0.83 -21.27
CA LYS A 231 8.30 -0.50 -20.47
C LYS A 231 8.27 0.93 -19.94
N LEU A 232 7.85 1.88 -20.78
CA LEU A 232 7.71 3.27 -20.36
C LEU A 232 6.60 3.43 -19.32
N ARG A 233 5.46 2.74 -19.51
CA ARG A 233 4.34 2.76 -18.56
C ARG A 233 4.75 2.23 -17.19
N THR A 234 5.41 1.08 -17.12
CA THR A 234 5.82 0.48 -15.83
C THR A 234 6.80 1.38 -15.06
N SER A 235 7.74 2.03 -15.75
CA SER A 235 8.63 3.01 -15.11
C SER A 235 7.88 4.26 -14.62
N LEU A 236 6.87 4.71 -15.37
CA LEU A 236 6.01 5.81 -14.95
C LEU A 236 5.15 5.45 -13.73
N ASP A 237 4.64 4.22 -13.66
CA ASP A 237 3.88 3.72 -12.51
C ASP A 237 4.74 3.71 -11.24
N SER A 238 6.02 3.34 -11.34
CA SER A 238 6.98 3.46 -10.22
C SER A 238 7.16 4.91 -9.75
N CYS A 239 7.34 5.86 -10.68
CA CYS A 239 7.40 7.28 -10.37
C CYS A 239 6.12 7.76 -9.65
N GLN A 240 4.96 7.31 -10.14
CA GLN A 240 3.66 7.67 -9.56
C GLN A 240 3.48 7.06 -8.16
N ALA A 241 3.97 5.83 -7.93
CA ALA A 241 3.93 5.18 -6.62
C ALA A 241 4.78 5.94 -5.58
N CYS A 242 5.99 6.40 -5.96
CA CYS A 242 6.82 7.25 -5.09
C CYS A 242 6.08 8.52 -4.66
N MET A 243 5.39 9.18 -5.60
CA MET A 243 4.60 10.37 -5.29
C MET A 243 3.41 10.05 -4.38
N LYS A 244 2.76 8.89 -4.53
CA LYS A 244 1.59 8.53 -3.68
C LYS A 244 1.96 8.07 -2.28
N ILE A 245 3.12 7.42 -2.11
CA ILE A 245 3.43 6.67 -0.89
C ILE A 245 4.52 7.35 -0.05
N SER A 246 5.55 7.97 -0.67
CA SER A 246 6.70 8.50 0.06
C SER A 246 7.02 9.99 -0.13
N CYS A 247 6.49 10.70 -1.16
CA CYS A 247 6.84 12.11 -1.56
C CYS A 247 8.12 12.61 -0.90
N CYS A 248 9.20 11.92 -1.25
CA CYS A 248 10.53 12.36 -0.96
C CYS A 248 11.16 12.71 -2.31
N SER A 249 11.74 13.91 -2.40
CA SER A 249 12.46 14.36 -3.59
C SER A 249 13.55 13.37 -3.99
N HIS A 250 14.23 12.77 -3.02
CA HIS A 250 15.25 11.76 -3.23
C HIS A 250 14.72 10.52 -3.98
N ASP A 251 13.58 9.97 -3.54
CA ASP A 251 13.00 8.75 -4.15
C ASP A 251 12.48 9.03 -5.56
N LEU A 252 11.78 10.15 -5.74
CA LEU A 252 11.29 10.55 -7.06
C LEU A 252 12.46 10.82 -8.02
N LYS A 253 13.54 11.47 -7.55
CA LYS A 253 14.74 11.72 -8.35
C LYS A 253 15.39 10.44 -8.83
N LYS A 254 15.51 9.44 -7.96
CA LYS A 254 16.03 8.11 -8.32
C LYS A 254 15.20 7.46 -9.43
N GLU A 255 13.87 7.49 -9.32
CA GLU A 255 12.99 6.91 -10.35
C GLU A 255 13.01 7.71 -11.67
N VAL A 256 13.11 9.04 -11.59
CA VAL A 256 13.29 9.91 -12.77
C VAL A 256 14.59 9.62 -13.49
N ASP A 257 15.69 9.38 -12.76
CA ASP A 257 16.98 9.00 -13.34
C ASP A 257 16.89 7.62 -14.04
N LEU A 258 16.19 6.66 -13.44
CA LEU A 258 15.92 5.36 -14.07
C LEU A 258 15.09 5.52 -15.36
N LEU A 259 14.04 6.34 -15.33
CA LEU A 259 13.21 6.64 -16.49
C LEU A 259 14.01 7.34 -17.60
N GLN A 260 14.95 8.20 -17.25
CA GLN A 260 15.82 8.90 -18.20
C GLN A 260 16.77 7.95 -18.93
N HIS A 261 17.24 6.91 -18.24
CA HIS A 261 18.14 5.92 -18.80
C HIS A 261 17.42 4.70 -19.42
N LEU A 262 16.09 4.68 -19.38
CA LEU A 262 15.30 3.65 -20.02
C LEU A 262 15.48 3.70 -21.54
N GLN A 263 15.94 2.59 -22.12
CA GLN A 263 16.07 2.46 -23.56
C GLN A 263 14.68 2.25 -24.18
N VAL A 264 14.26 3.19 -25.02
CA VAL A 264 13.01 3.13 -25.79
C VAL A 264 13.28 3.38 -27.27
N SER A 265 12.44 2.81 -28.13
CA SER A 265 12.55 3.02 -29.57
C SER A 265 12.28 4.48 -29.98
N PRO A 266 12.79 4.93 -31.15
CA PRO A 266 12.59 6.30 -31.63
C PRO A 266 11.14 6.80 -31.60
N PRO A 267 10.11 6.00 -31.98
CA PRO A 267 8.71 6.44 -31.92
C PRO A 267 8.23 6.78 -30.49
N VAL A 268 8.79 6.15 -29.46
CA VAL A 268 8.38 6.30 -28.05
C VAL A 268 9.25 7.33 -27.31
N SER A 269 10.44 7.65 -27.83
CA SER A 269 11.38 8.61 -27.24
C SER A 269 10.77 10.01 -27.02
N GLY A 270 9.91 10.47 -27.93
CA GLY A 270 9.21 11.75 -27.80
C GLY A 270 8.29 11.78 -26.58
N LEU A 271 7.59 10.66 -26.31
CA LEU A 271 6.71 10.52 -25.15
C LEU A 271 7.52 10.46 -23.85
N GLN A 272 8.60 9.68 -23.83
CA GLN A 272 9.53 9.61 -22.69
C GLN A 272 10.04 11.01 -22.31
N LYS A 273 10.41 11.83 -23.30
CA LYS A 273 10.87 13.20 -23.07
C LYS A 273 9.80 14.07 -22.39
N VAL A 274 8.56 14.06 -22.91
CA VAL A 274 7.45 14.84 -22.33
C VAL A 274 7.18 14.42 -20.89
N VAL A 275 7.19 13.10 -20.62
CA VAL A 275 6.99 12.57 -19.26
C VAL A 275 8.12 13.01 -18.33
N LEU A 276 9.37 12.94 -18.77
CA LEU A 276 10.51 13.42 -18.00
C LEU A 276 10.43 14.91 -17.69
N ASP A 277 10.00 15.73 -18.65
CA ASP A 277 9.85 17.18 -18.44
C ASP A 277 8.79 17.47 -17.36
N VAL A 278 7.66 16.77 -17.37
CA VAL A 278 6.61 16.88 -16.34
C VAL A 278 7.13 16.43 -14.97
N LEU A 279 7.78 15.26 -14.91
CA LEU A 279 8.29 14.71 -13.65
C LEU A 279 9.42 15.57 -13.06
N ARG A 280 10.29 16.15 -13.88
CA ARG A 280 11.31 17.10 -13.43
C ARG A 280 10.71 18.36 -12.86
N HIS A 281 9.63 18.86 -13.46
CA HIS A 281 8.91 20.01 -12.90
C HIS A 281 8.28 19.68 -11.54
N ALA A 282 7.64 18.52 -11.42
CA ALA A 282 7.10 18.04 -10.16
C ALA A 282 8.19 17.82 -9.09
N LEU A 283 9.35 17.29 -9.49
CA LEU A 283 10.51 17.11 -8.63
C LEU A 283 11.06 18.45 -8.12
N SER A 284 11.23 19.44 -9.00
CA SER A 284 11.68 20.79 -8.60
C SER A 284 10.74 21.40 -7.56
N TRP A 285 9.42 21.28 -7.79
CA TRP A 285 8.43 21.77 -6.83
C TRP A 285 8.53 21.06 -5.47
N LEU A 286 8.74 19.74 -5.48
CA LEU A 286 8.93 18.97 -4.25
C LEU A 286 10.22 19.35 -3.52
N GLU A 287 11.34 19.51 -4.24
CA GLU A 287 12.63 19.95 -3.68
C GLU A 287 12.49 21.35 -3.02
N GLU A 288 11.78 22.28 -3.66
CA GLU A 288 11.50 23.62 -3.11
C GLU A 288 10.65 23.56 -1.83
N VAL A 289 9.57 22.76 -1.83
CA VAL A 289 8.71 22.60 -0.65
C VAL A 289 9.47 21.96 0.51
N GLU A 290 10.26 20.91 0.26
CA GLU A 290 11.09 20.29 1.28
C GLU A 290 12.13 21.26 1.86
N GLN A 291 12.70 22.13 1.02
CA GLN A 291 13.64 23.15 1.48
C GLN A 291 12.94 24.20 2.36
N LEU A 292 11.76 24.69 1.96
CA LEU A 292 10.97 25.61 2.78
C LEU A 292 10.61 25.02 4.15
N LEU A 293 10.21 23.73 4.19
CA LEU A 293 9.93 23.04 5.44
C LEU A 293 11.17 22.94 6.33
N ARG A 294 12.34 22.63 5.74
CA ARG A 294 13.63 22.65 6.45
C ARG A 294 13.95 24.03 7.03
N ASP A 295 13.74 25.09 6.24
CA ASP A 295 13.99 26.48 6.66
C ASP A 295 13.07 26.91 7.82
N LEU A 296 11.85 26.35 7.89
CA LEU A 296 10.89 26.55 8.98
C LEU A 296 11.15 25.65 10.20
N GLY A 297 12.22 24.84 10.18
CA GLY A 297 12.58 23.93 11.27
C GLY A 297 11.71 22.67 11.37
N ILE A 298 10.90 22.37 10.34
CA ILE A 298 10.12 21.14 10.26
C ILE A 298 11.05 20.07 9.70
N LEU A 299 11.42 19.10 10.55
CA LEU A 299 12.27 17.98 10.19
C LEU A 299 11.41 16.78 9.73
N PRO A 300 11.85 16.03 8.72
CA PRO A 300 11.09 14.87 8.24
C PRO A 300 11.18 13.72 9.26
N SER A 301 10.11 12.93 9.37
CA SER A 301 10.04 11.77 10.28
C SER A 301 11.14 10.73 10.03
N SER A 302 11.67 10.67 8.80
CA SER A 302 12.95 10.04 8.48
C SER A 302 13.46 10.54 7.11
N PRO A 303 14.77 10.41 6.81
CA PRO A 303 15.32 10.78 5.49
C PRO A 303 14.65 10.06 4.31
N ASN A 304 14.06 8.89 4.56
CA ASN A 304 13.48 8.01 3.54
C ASN A 304 11.94 7.97 3.56
N LYS A 305 11.26 8.71 4.45
CA LYS A 305 9.79 8.73 4.55
C LYS A 305 9.15 10.05 4.10
N GLY A 306 9.96 11.03 3.70
CA GLY A 306 9.47 12.34 3.27
C GLY A 306 8.65 13.06 4.34
N TYR A 307 7.89 14.08 3.92
CA TYR A 307 7.04 14.90 4.80
C TYR A 307 5.54 14.53 4.70
N TRP A 308 5.17 13.44 4.03
CA TRP A 308 3.77 13.06 3.79
C TRP A 308 2.95 12.84 5.06
N ASP A 309 3.57 12.28 6.12
CA ASP A 309 2.91 12.10 7.41
C ASP A 309 2.44 13.46 7.97
N PHE A 310 3.18 14.55 7.69
CA PHE A 310 2.85 15.90 8.13
C PHE A 310 1.67 16.49 7.34
N PHE A 311 1.62 16.28 6.03
CA PHE A 311 0.54 16.78 5.18
C PHE A 311 -0.76 15.98 5.28
N SER A 312 -0.68 14.66 5.50
CA SER A 312 -1.85 13.80 5.70
C SER A 312 -2.65 14.21 6.93
N HIS A 313 -2.01 14.80 7.94
CA HIS A 313 -2.67 15.33 9.14
C HIS A 313 -3.21 16.77 8.99
N MET A 314 -2.85 17.51 7.94
CA MET A 314 -3.38 18.86 7.68
C MET A 314 -4.59 18.89 6.72
N VAL A 315 -4.82 17.81 5.97
CA VAL A 315 -5.88 17.73 4.93
C VAL A 315 -7.13 16.97 5.43
N ALA A 316 -7.16 16.55 6.70
CA ALA A 316 -8.34 15.99 7.37
C ALA A 316 -8.95 17.03 8.33
#